data_AF-A0A1Q4NUX9-F1
#
_entry.id   AF-A0A1Q4NUX9-F1
#
_cell.length_a   1.000
_cell.length_b   1.000
_cell.length_c   1.000
_cell.angle_alpha   90.00
_cell.angle_beta   90.00
_cell.angle_gamma   90.00
#
_symmetry.space_group_name_H-M   'P 1'
#
loop_
_entity.id
_entity.type
_entity.pdbx_description
1 polymer ?
#
loop_
_entity_poly.entity_id
_entity_poly.type
_entity_poly.pdbx_seq_one_letter_code
_entity_poly.pdbx_strand_id
1 'polypeptide(L)' 'MMIDVKEVCEQISILVPDITVQPDDKLDESGIDSMTLVRLVLQLESFFDVVIPDALLGAETFKTPRNITEALNSSKDNSL' A
#
# COMPACT_ATOMS: atom_id res chain seq x y z
N MET A 1 16.85 -3.95 -0.73
CA MET A 1 16.50 -2.60 -0.20
C MET A 1 15.07 -2.69 0.29
N MET A 2 14.81 -2.32 1.54
CA MET A 2 13.47 -2.39 2.15
C MET A 2 12.72 -1.08 1.87
N ILE A 3 11.46 -1.19 1.48
CA ILE A 3 10.53 -0.07 1.28
C ILE A 3 10.16 0.50 2.65
N ASP A 4 10.27 1.82 2.81
CA ASP A 4 9.93 2.53 4.04
C ASP A 4 8.44 2.89 4.07
N VAL A 5 7.78 2.69 5.22
CA VAL A 5 6.35 2.99 5.38
C VAL A 5 6.03 4.47 5.21
N LYS A 6 6.97 5.37 5.51
CA LYS A 6 6.79 6.81 5.28
C LYS A 6 6.69 7.12 3.80
N GLU A 7 7.51 6.47 2.98
CA GLU A 7 7.47 6.64 1.53
C GLU A 7 6.14 6.12 0.97
N VAL A 8 5.62 5.01 1.51
CA VAL A 8 4.26 4.53 1.17
C VAL A 8 3.19 5.55 1.56
N CYS A 9 3.24 6.11 2.78
CA CYS A 9 2.29 7.16 3.19
C CYS A 9 2.34 8.39 2.27
N GLU A 10 3.54 8.84 1.90
CA GLU A 10 3.72 9.96 0.96
C GLU A 10 3.09 9.67 -0.40
N GLN A 11 3.32 8.47 -0.94
CA GLN A 11 2.68 8.06 -2.20
C GLN A 11 1.15 7.97 -2.08
N ILE A 12 0.61 7.50 -0.95
CA ILE A 12 -0.83 7.47 -0.73
C ILE A 12 -1.41 8.89 -0.79
N SER A 13 -0.78 9.86 -0.11
CA SER A 13 -1.23 11.25 -0.12
C SER A 13 -1.08 11.94 -1.48
N ILE A 14 -0.17 11.47 -2.34
CA ILE A 14 -0.06 11.95 -3.74
C ILE A 14 -1.18 11.37 -4.60
N LEU A 15 -1.48 10.08 -4.45
CA LEU A 15 -2.47 9.36 -5.26
C LEU A 15 -3.91 9.66 -4.88
N VAL A 16 -4.16 9.94 -3.60
CA VAL A 16 -5.47 10.29 -3.07
C VAL A 16 -5.38 11.69 -2.46
N PRO A 17 -5.52 12.74 -3.30
CA PRO A 17 -5.49 14.12 -2.82
C PRO A 17 -6.58 14.30 -1.76
N ASP A 18 -6.30 15.17 -0.78
CA ASP A 18 -7.13 15.44 0.41
C ASP A 18 -7.06 14.40 1.55
N ILE A 19 -6.27 13.32 1.40
CA ILE A 19 -6.04 12.36 2.48
C ILE A 19 -4.58 12.40 2.95
N THR A 20 -4.38 12.68 4.23
CA THR A 20 -3.11 12.49 4.93
C THR A 20 -3.23 11.27 5.83
N VAL A 21 -2.37 10.28 5.63
CA VAL A 21 -2.38 9.04 6.43
C VAL A 21 -1.08 8.88 7.21
N GLN A 22 -1.19 8.33 8.41
CA GLN A 22 -0.08 7.82 9.20
C GLN A 22 0.08 6.31 9.00
N PRO A 23 1.24 5.74 9.33
CA PRO A 23 1.54 4.32 9.10
C PRO A 23 0.50 3.32 9.60
N ASP A 24 -0.15 3.64 10.72
CA ASP A 24 -1.11 2.77 11.41
C ASP A 24 -2.56 3.26 11.28
N ASP A 25 -2.80 4.29 10.46
CA ASP A 25 -4.15 4.77 10.18
C ASP A 25 -4.93 3.74 9.37
N LYS A 26 -6.19 3.60 9.73
CA LYS A 26 -7.12 2.72 9.03
C LYS A 26 -7.58 3.37 7.73
N LEU A 27 -7.27 2.73 6.62
CA LEU A 27 -7.56 3.27 5.29
C LEU A 27 -9.06 3.25 4.96
N ASP A 28 -9.80 2.27 5.50
CA ASP A 28 -11.26 2.17 5.37
C ASP A 28 -12.01 3.26 6.15
N GLU A 29 -11.46 3.70 7.29
CA GLU A 29 -11.98 4.84 8.07
C GLU A 29 -11.62 6.21 7.46
N SER A 30 -10.66 6.26 6.53
CA SER A 30 -10.18 7.48 5.88
C SER A 30 -11.07 7.96 4.72
N GLY A 31 -12.16 7.25 4.42
CA GLY A 31 -13.06 7.57 3.30
C GLY A 31 -12.59 7.03 1.95
N ILE A 32 -11.59 6.15 1.93
CA ILE A 32 -11.10 5.48 0.72
C ILE A 32 -12.03 4.32 0.37
N ASP A 33 -12.67 4.39 -0.81
CA ASP A 33 -13.50 3.29 -1.29
C ASP A 33 -12.66 2.11 -1.81
N SER A 34 -13.31 0.94 -1.96
CA SER A 34 -12.64 -0.30 -2.39
C SER A 34 -11.98 -0.21 -3.77
N MET A 35 -12.52 0.57 -4.71
CA MET A 35 -11.92 0.74 -6.04
C MET A 35 -10.71 1.68 -6.01
N THR A 36 -10.75 2.69 -5.15
CA THR A 36 -9.60 3.54 -4.87
C THR A 36 -8.47 2.74 -4.23
N LEU A 37 -8.76 1.82 -3.29
CA LEU A 37 -7.77 0.92 -2.69
C LEU A 37 -7.09 -0.01 -3.72
N VAL A 38 -7.85 -0.59 -4.64
CA VAL A 38 -7.28 -1.43 -5.70
C VAL A 38 -6.35 -0.63 -6.61
N ARG A 39 -6.77 0.56 -7.05
CA ARG A 39 -5.93 1.45 -7.86
C ARG A 39 -4.68 1.89 -7.12
N LEU A 40 -4.80 2.18 -5.83
CA LEU A 40 -3.68 2.54 -4.97
C LEU A 40 -2.60 1.48 -4.99
N VAL A 41 -2.96 0.21 -4.75
CA VAL A 41 -1.99 -0.90 -4.74
C VAL A 41 -1.32 -1.06 -6.10
N LEU A 42 -2.08 -1.02 -7.22
CA LEU A 42 -1.50 -1.12 -8.56
C LEU A 42 -0.49 0.01 -8.86
N GLN A 43 -0.74 1.23 -8.35
CA GLN A 43 0.18 2.35 -8.49
C GLN A 43 1.43 2.18 -7.61
N LEU A 44 1.28 1.68 -6.38
CA LEU A 44 2.42 1.40 -5.49
C LEU A 44 3.30 0.27 -6.03
N GLU A 45 2.71 -0.80 -6.55
CA GLU A 45 3.41 -1.86 -7.28
C GLU A 45 4.27 -1.31 -8.42
N SER A 46 3.66 -0.47 -9.27
CA SER A 46 4.36 0.19 -10.37
C SER A 46 5.46 1.14 -9.88
N PHE A 47 5.25 1.87 -8.78
CA PHE A 47 6.20 2.83 -8.25
C PHE A 47 7.43 2.15 -7.64
N PHE A 48 7.22 1.06 -6.89
CA PHE A 48 8.30 0.34 -6.23
C PHE A 48 8.94 -0.76 -7.08
N ASP A 49 8.42 -0.99 -8.28
CA ASP A 49 8.79 -2.06 -9.22
C ASP A 49 8.66 -3.44 -8.57
N VAL A 50 7.44 -3.73 -8.10
CA VAL A 50 7.09 -4.98 -7.41
C VAL A 50 5.72 -5.47 -7.85
N VAL A 51 5.46 -6.76 -7.68
CA VAL A 51 4.13 -7.34 -7.86
C VAL A 51 3.77 -8.09 -6.59
N ILE A 52 2.70 -7.68 -5.92
CA ILE A 52 2.14 -8.35 -4.76
C ILE A 52 1.37 -9.59 -5.25
N PRO A 53 1.73 -10.81 -4.80
CA PRO A 53 0.95 -12.00 -5.13
C PRO A 53 -0.51 -11.87 -4.65
N ASP A 54 -1.46 -12.37 -5.45
CA ASP A 54 -2.88 -12.38 -5.08
C ASP A 54 -3.15 -13.02 -3.70
N ALA A 55 -2.35 -14.00 -3.31
CA ALA A 55 -2.44 -14.64 -2.00
C ALA A 55 -2.14 -13.70 -0.80
N LEU A 56 -1.43 -12.60 -1.05
CA LEU A 56 -1.18 -11.53 -0.08
C LEU A 56 -2.19 -10.39 -0.22
N LEU A 57 -3.05 -10.37 -1.24
CA LEU A 57 -4.07 -9.33 -1.41
C LEU A 57 -5.36 -9.72 -0.66
N GLY A 58 -5.54 -9.16 0.52
CA GLY A 58 -6.72 -9.40 1.36
C GLY A 58 -7.04 -8.22 2.26
N ALA A 59 -8.16 -8.30 2.99
CA ALA A 59 -8.65 -7.21 3.84
C ALA A 59 -7.59 -6.67 4.82
N GLU A 60 -6.75 -7.54 5.39
CA GLU A 60 -5.67 -7.09 6.29
C GLU A 60 -4.58 -6.30 5.57
N THR A 61 -4.28 -6.59 4.31
CA THR A 61 -3.28 -5.87 3.51
C THR A 61 -3.72 -4.44 3.24
N PHE A 62 -5.00 -4.22 3.01
CA PHE A 62 -5.58 -2.90 2.76
C PHE A 62 -5.94 -2.12 4.04
N LYS A 63 -5.62 -2.67 5.22
CA LYS A 63 -6.04 -2.10 6.50
C LYS A 63 -5.31 -0.81 6.84
N THR A 64 -3.99 -0.81 6.68
CA THR A 64 -3.12 0.33 7.02
C THR A 64 -1.98 0.47 6.01
N PRO A 65 -1.37 1.67 5.87
CA PRO A 65 -0.15 1.82 5.07
C PRO A 65 0.97 0.87 5.48
N ARG A 66 1.10 0.55 6.77
CA ARG A 66 2.08 -0.43 7.27
C ARG A 66 1.84 -1.82 6.68
N ASN A 67 0.59 -2.28 6.66
CA ASN A 67 0.27 -3.60 6.12
C ASN A 67 0.54 -3.68 4.60
N ILE A 68 0.26 -2.61 3.85
CA ILE A 68 0.64 -2.51 2.43
C ILE A 68 2.17 -2.59 2.29
N THR A 69 2.91 -1.85 3.12
CA THR A 69 4.37 -1.83 3.11
C THR A 69 4.97 -3.23 3.37
N GLU A 70 4.40 -3.98 4.31
CA GLU A 70 4.80 -5.35 4.61
C GLU A 70 4.57 -6.30 3.41
N ALA A 71 3.44 -6.17 2.73
CA ALA A 71 3.13 -6.94 1.52
C ALA A 71 4.09 -6.60 0.37
N LEU A 72 4.38 -5.32 0.14
CA LEU A 72 5.34 -4.86 -0.88
C LEU A 72 6.75 -5.42 -0.59
N ASN A 73 7.21 -5.36 0.66
CA ASN A 73 8.52 -5.88 1.06
C ASN A 73 8.61 -7.41 0.94
N SER A 74 7.56 -8.13 1.35
CA SER A 74 7.49 -9.59 1.21
C SER A 74 7.56 -10.05 -0.25
N SER A 75 7.11 -9.18 -1.17
CA SER A 75 7.10 -9.46 -2.61
C SER A 75 8.47 -9.21 -3.27
N LYS A 76 9.25 -8.24 -2.76
CA LYS A 76 10.65 -8.04 -3.19
C LYS A 76 11.56 -9.19 -2.77
N ASP A 77 11.36 -9.73 -1.58
CA ASP A 77 12.22 -10.80 -1.04
C ASP A 77 12.05 -12.14 -1.81
N ASN A 78 10.86 -12.36 -2.39
CA ASN A 78 10.54 -13.55 -3.19
C ASN A 78 10.92 -13.45 -4.68
N SER A 79 11.49 -12.32 -5.14
CA SER A 79 11.87 -12.11 -6.55
C SER A 79 13.28 -12.65 -6.88
N LEU A 80 13.61 -13.85 -6.40
CA LEU A 80 14.86 -14.58 -6.71
C LEU A 80 14.81 -15.29 -8.07
#